data_AF-X0U1Y3-F1
#
_entry.id   AF-X0U1Y3-F1
#
_cell.length_a   1.000
_cell.length_b   1.000
_cell.length_c   1.000
_cell.angle_alpha   90.00
_cell.angle_beta   90.00
_cell.angle_gamma   90.00
#
_symmetry.space_group_name_H-M   'P 1'
#
loop_
_entity.id
_entity.type
_entity.pdbx_description
1 polymer ?
#
loop_
_entity_poly.entity_id
_entity_poly.type
_entity_poly.pdbx_seq_one_letter_code
_entity_poly.pdbx_strand_id
1 'polypeptide(L)'
;FNTKEGPLSLALTSPENITYNTTSDKIGKIDPKVVSISNKEEIKKRSVVAITVMPLNLESYWYSIDSGVTNISFDLGDDVYWNNGHITLDVWGNDSDNVIATDKVEFTMDVEQYTVQDTTGTTWVRVDNTSIDVTKTKQKGIVEVAVGLNNTNNYSATFFFDFKSSNITIANLSFNTSSSLGKSFVHNSTPIPGLLNKSLLVPNTGAKKVYICPGATSFETVNDTCKGKVNLKFNQTVSGMTMTNAYINGNLYYKIINITGTGGGEGAAPTLTNGNVTPIVGVAATDFYYNVTYTDAENDTATSVLVMVNGTSNYTLTEFNSS
;
A
#
# COMPACT_ATOMS: atom_id res chain seq x y z
N PHE A 1 -48.28 -32.23 -32.67
CA PHE A 1 -47.23 -32.16 -31.63
C PHE A 1 -46.36 -30.96 -31.94
N ASN A 2 -46.60 -29.84 -31.25
CA ASN A 2 -45.79 -28.62 -31.33
C ASN A 2 -44.75 -28.69 -30.21
N THR A 3 -43.47 -28.77 -30.54
CA THR A 3 -42.38 -28.58 -29.56
C THR A 3 -41.93 -27.13 -29.61
N LYS A 4 -42.40 -26.36 -28.63
CA LYS A 4 -41.96 -25.01 -28.34
C LYS A 4 -40.76 -25.15 -27.41
N GLU A 5 -39.53 -25.08 -27.94
CA GLU A 5 -38.33 -25.02 -27.10
C GLU A 5 -38.14 -23.59 -26.58
N GLY A 6 -38.14 -23.45 -25.26
CA GLY A 6 -37.80 -22.21 -24.56
C GLY A 6 -36.28 -22.10 -24.35
N PRO A 7 -35.76 -20.92 -23.99
CA PRO A 7 -34.33 -20.71 -23.85
C PRO A 7 -33.75 -21.52 -22.68
N LEU A 8 -32.75 -22.34 -22.97
CA LEU A 8 -31.94 -23.05 -21.98
C LEU A 8 -31.11 -22.02 -21.17
N SER A 9 -31.28 -22.04 -19.85
CA SER A 9 -30.41 -21.36 -18.89
C SER A 9 -29.34 -22.34 -18.44
N LEU A 10 -28.06 -21.97 -18.63
CA LEU A 10 -26.92 -22.67 -18.06
C LEU A 10 -26.17 -21.68 -17.17
N ALA A 11 -26.00 -22.04 -15.90
CA ALA A 11 -25.19 -21.29 -14.94
C ALA A 11 -23.79 -21.89 -14.90
N LEU A 12 -22.76 -21.06 -14.91
CA LEU A 12 -21.37 -21.47 -14.67
C LEU A 12 -20.78 -20.69 -13.51
N THR A 13 -20.12 -21.43 -12.64
CA THR A 13 -19.27 -20.94 -11.55
C THR A 13 -17.95 -20.46 -12.13
N SER A 14 -17.68 -19.15 -12.06
CA SER A 14 -16.42 -18.58 -12.54
C SER A 14 -15.27 -18.80 -11.53
N PRO A 15 -14.00 -18.75 -11.98
CA PRO A 15 -12.92 -18.29 -11.12
C PRO A 15 -13.18 -16.83 -10.72
N GLU A 16 -12.81 -16.46 -9.50
CA GLU A 16 -13.44 -15.38 -8.70
C GLU A 16 -13.51 -13.94 -9.26
N ASN A 17 -13.06 -13.61 -10.48
CA ASN A 17 -13.10 -12.21 -10.97
C ASN A 17 -13.24 -12.09 -12.50
N ILE A 18 -14.43 -12.32 -13.05
CA ILE A 18 -14.73 -11.97 -14.45
C ILE A 18 -16.02 -11.14 -14.48
N THR A 19 -15.94 -9.92 -15.02
CA THR A 19 -17.08 -9.02 -15.22
C THR A 19 -17.38 -8.95 -16.71
N TYR A 20 -18.64 -9.19 -17.08
CA TYR A 20 -19.09 -9.14 -18.47
C TYR A 20 -19.91 -7.86 -18.71
N ASN A 21 -19.63 -7.14 -19.78
CA ASN A 21 -20.45 -6.04 -20.27
C ASN A 21 -20.76 -6.29 -21.76
N THR A 22 -22.01 -6.61 -22.07
CA THR A 22 -22.49 -6.77 -23.45
C THR A 22 -23.38 -5.59 -23.83
N THR A 23 -23.15 -5.00 -25.00
CA THR A 23 -24.05 -3.97 -25.58
C THR A 23 -24.52 -4.46 -26.94
N SER A 24 -25.70 -5.08 -26.98
CA SER A 24 -26.31 -5.58 -28.21
C SER A 24 -27.39 -4.62 -28.69
N ASP A 25 -27.42 -4.31 -29.99
CA ASP A 25 -28.53 -3.60 -30.64
C ASP A 25 -29.15 -4.41 -31.79
N LYS A 26 -30.48 -4.31 -31.88
CA LYS A 26 -31.47 -4.93 -32.79
C LYS A 26 -30.98 -5.91 -33.88
N ILE A 27 -31.01 -7.19 -33.54
CA ILE A 27 -31.67 -8.35 -34.20
C ILE A 27 -31.77 -9.41 -33.09
N GLY A 28 -32.63 -10.43 -33.21
CA GLY A 28 -32.84 -11.45 -32.16
C GLY A 28 -31.50 -11.82 -31.49
N LYS A 29 -31.38 -11.48 -30.19
CA LYS A 29 -30.11 -11.42 -29.45
C LYS A 29 -29.14 -12.51 -29.91
N ILE A 30 -28.03 -12.11 -30.53
CA ILE A 30 -26.82 -12.90 -30.35
C ILE A 30 -26.52 -12.75 -28.86
N ASP A 31 -26.77 -13.80 -28.10
CA ASP A 31 -26.41 -13.90 -26.69
C ASP A 31 -25.18 -14.79 -26.65
N PRO A 32 -23.97 -14.25 -26.94
CA PRO A 32 -22.75 -15.03 -26.84
C PRO A 32 -22.56 -15.37 -25.36
N LYS A 33 -23.08 -16.53 -24.96
CA LYS A 33 -22.82 -17.07 -23.64
C LYS A 33 -21.40 -17.59 -23.66
N VAL A 34 -20.55 -17.04 -22.81
CA VAL A 34 -19.29 -17.71 -22.47
C VAL A 34 -19.66 -18.94 -21.64
N VAL A 35 -19.64 -20.11 -22.28
CA VAL A 35 -20.15 -21.38 -21.72
C VAL A 35 -19.08 -22.12 -20.91
N SER A 36 -17.80 -21.75 -20.99
CA SER A 36 -16.83 -22.12 -19.96
C SER A 36 -15.46 -21.46 -20.20
N ILE A 37 -14.74 -21.21 -19.11
CA ILE A 37 -13.30 -21.00 -19.14
C ILE A 37 -12.71 -22.18 -18.40
N SER A 38 -11.88 -22.98 -19.08
CA SER A 38 -11.25 -24.15 -18.48
C SER A 38 -9.73 -24.01 -18.53
N ASN A 39 -9.07 -24.29 -17.41
CA ASN A 39 -7.63 -24.48 -17.39
C ASN A 39 -7.39 -25.98 -17.63
N LYS A 40 -7.09 -26.38 -18.87
CA LYS A 40 -6.67 -27.77 -19.16
C LYS A 40 -5.23 -27.95 -18.69
N GLU A 41 -5.01 -28.75 -17.64
CA GLU A 41 -3.69 -28.97 -17.02
C GLU A 41 -2.63 -29.55 -17.98
N GLU A 42 -3.03 -30.21 -19.07
CA GLU A 42 -2.08 -30.87 -19.98
C GLU A 42 -1.38 -29.93 -20.99
N ILE A 43 -1.79 -28.66 -21.09
CA ILE A 43 -1.12 -27.68 -21.97
C ILE A 43 -0.51 -26.57 -21.10
N LYS A 44 0.79 -26.68 -20.81
CA LYS A 44 1.57 -25.75 -19.99
C LYS A 44 1.15 -24.27 -20.19
N LYS A 45 0.59 -23.67 -19.13
CA LYS A 45 0.38 -22.22 -18.93
C LYS A 45 -0.45 -21.49 -20.01
N ARG A 46 -1.56 -22.06 -20.47
CA ARG A 46 -2.53 -21.30 -21.28
C ARG A 46 -3.92 -21.44 -20.68
N SER A 47 -4.57 -20.32 -20.38
CA SER A 47 -6.00 -20.33 -20.09
C SER A 47 -6.76 -20.45 -21.41
N VAL A 48 -7.81 -21.28 -21.43
CA VAL A 48 -8.65 -21.49 -22.62
C VAL A 48 -9.99 -20.81 -22.36
N VAL A 49 -10.37 -19.89 -23.25
CA VAL A 49 -11.69 -19.26 -23.23
C VAL A 49 -12.51 -19.94 -24.33
N ALA A 50 -13.52 -20.72 -23.92
CA ALA A 50 -14.44 -21.33 -24.87
C ALA A 50 -15.62 -20.38 -25.10
N ILE A 51 -15.74 -19.90 -26.34
CA ILE A 51 -16.84 -19.05 -26.77
C ILE A 51 -17.86 -19.93 -27.47
N THR A 52 -19.07 -20.01 -26.94
CA THR A 52 -20.15 -20.74 -27.59
C THR A 52 -21.15 -19.74 -28.15
N VAL A 53 -21.13 -19.61 -29.47
CA VAL A 53 -22.09 -18.79 -30.20
C VAL A 53 -23.32 -19.66 -30.48
N MET A 54 -24.49 -19.26 -29.97
CA MET A 54 -25.75 -19.95 -30.23
C MET A 54 -26.68 -19.06 -31.07
N PRO A 55 -26.68 -19.20 -32.40
CA PRO A 55 -27.97 -19.36 -33.09
C PRO A 55 -27.93 -20.33 -34.30
N LEU A 56 -29.12 -20.77 -34.71
CA LEU A 56 -29.37 -21.85 -35.70
C LEU A 56 -29.03 -21.52 -37.17
N ASN A 57 -28.75 -20.27 -37.55
CA ASN A 57 -28.71 -19.84 -38.97
C ASN A 57 -27.64 -18.78 -39.31
N LEU A 58 -26.40 -18.88 -38.82
CA LEU A 58 -25.32 -18.00 -39.28
C LEU A 58 -24.46 -18.73 -40.33
N GLU A 59 -24.10 -18.03 -41.40
CA GLU A 59 -23.29 -18.62 -42.49
C GLU A 59 -21.78 -18.51 -42.20
N SER A 60 -21.38 -17.57 -41.35
CA SER A 60 -19.98 -17.28 -41.07
C SER A 60 -19.77 -16.50 -39.77
N TYR A 61 -18.59 -16.69 -39.17
CA TYR A 61 -18.20 -16.13 -37.88
C TYR A 61 -16.77 -15.61 -37.94
N TRP A 62 -16.54 -14.45 -37.31
CA TRP A 62 -15.20 -13.89 -37.15
C TRP A 62 -15.05 -13.23 -35.80
N TYR A 63 -13.83 -13.18 -35.31
CA TYR A 63 -13.45 -12.36 -34.18
C TYR A 63 -12.22 -11.50 -34.51
N SER A 64 -12.01 -10.47 -33.71
CA SER A 64 -10.83 -9.61 -33.77
C SER A 64 -10.41 -9.20 -32.36
N ILE A 65 -9.10 -9.03 -32.19
CA ILE A 65 -8.46 -8.53 -30.96
C ILE A 65 -7.81 -7.18 -31.10
N ASP A 66 -7.84 -6.63 -32.31
CA ASP A 66 -7.24 -5.35 -32.68
C ASP A 66 -8.32 -4.38 -33.17
N SER A 67 -9.52 -4.50 -32.60
CA SER A 67 -10.67 -3.63 -32.89
C SER A 67 -11.12 -3.67 -34.35
N GLY A 68 -11.12 -4.86 -34.95
CA GLY A 68 -11.59 -5.12 -36.31
C GLY A 68 -10.55 -4.91 -37.40
N VAL A 69 -9.26 -4.76 -37.05
CA VAL A 69 -8.19 -4.59 -38.04
C VAL A 69 -7.83 -5.94 -38.68
N THR A 70 -7.77 -7.01 -37.90
CA THR A 70 -7.54 -8.38 -38.35
C THR A 70 -8.74 -9.25 -37.96
N ASN A 71 -9.43 -9.78 -38.96
CA ASN A 71 -10.54 -10.71 -38.77
C ASN A 71 -10.04 -12.15 -38.89
N ILE A 72 -10.27 -12.93 -37.84
CA ILE A 72 -9.93 -14.36 -37.82
C ILE A 72 -11.22 -15.15 -37.91
N SER A 73 -11.36 -15.96 -38.96
CA SER A 73 -12.45 -16.93 -39.09
C SER A 73 -12.24 -18.06 -38.10
N PHE A 74 -13.30 -18.50 -37.45
CA PHE A 74 -13.28 -19.65 -36.55
C PHE A 74 -14.50 -20.53 -36.80
N ASP A 75 -14.32 -21.84 -36.63
CA ASP A 75 -15.42 -22.80 -36.68
C ASP A 75 -16.03 -22.98 -35.29
N LEU A 76 -17.31 -23.36 -35.26
CA LEU A 76 -18.00 -23.68 -34.00
C LEU A 76 -17.29 -24.84 -33.29
N GLY A 77 -16.76 -24.56 -32.10
CA GLY A 77 -16.03 -25.54 -31.28
C GLY A 77 -14.51 -25.40 -31.31
N ASP A 78 -13.97 -24.41 -32.04
CA ASP A 78 -12.53 -24.11 -31.99
C ASP A 78 -12.10 -23.57 -30.63
N ASP A 79 -10.97 -24.07 -30.13
CA ASP A 79 -10.28 -23.53 -28.96
C ASP A 79 -9.41 -22.33 -29.41
N VAL A 80 -9.70 -21.13 -28.90
CA VAL A 80 -8.86 -19.94 -29.15
C VAL A 80 -7.89 -19.72 -27.99
N TYR A 81 -6.60 -19.56 -28.31
CA TYR A 81 -5.54 -19.37 -27.32
C TYR A 81 -5.10 -17.91 -27.26
N TRP A 82 -5.03 -17.39 -26.04
CA TRP A 82 -4.59 -16.02 -25.77
C TRP A 82 -3.38 -16.00 -24.84
N ASN A 83 -2.57 -14.96 -24.97
CA ASN A 83 -1.57 -14.61 -23.96
C ASN A 83 -2.23 -13.83 -22.82
N ASN A 84 -1.56 -13.79 -21.66
CA ASN A 84 -2.01 -13.03 -20.50
C ASN A 84 -2.18 -11.53 -20.85
N GLY A 85 -3.23 -10.90 -20.32
CA GLY A 85 -3.51 -9.49 -20.61
C GLY A 85 -4.99 -9.12 -20.48
N HIS A 86 -5.28 -7.84 -20.71
CA HIS A 86 -6.64 -7.36 -20.96
C HIS A 86 -6.96 -7.62 -22.43
N ILE A 87 -8.01 -8.39 -22.68
CA ILE A 87 -8.44 -8.78 -24.02
C ILE A 87 -9.82 -8.17 -24.26
N THR A 88 -9.90 -7.37 -25.32
CA THR A 88 -11.17 -6.94 -25.89
C THR A 88 -11.37 -7.76 -27.15
N LEU A 89 -12.44 -8.54 -27.16
CA LEU A 89 -12.84 -9.35 -28.29
C LEU A 89 -14.07 -8.72 -28.93
N ASP A 90 -13.93 -8.29 -30.17
CA ASP A 90 -15.08 -7.94 -30.98
C ASP A 90 -15.50 -9.19 -31.77
N VAL A 91 -16.78 -9.55 -31.68
CA VAL A 91 -17.37 -10.74 -32.30
C VAL A 91 -18.42 -10.29 -33.30
N TRP A 92 -18.34 -10.79 -34.53
CA TRP A 92 -19.32 -10.50 -35.58
C TRP A 92 -19.94 -11.80 -36.12
N GLY A 93 -21.23 -11.76 -36.41
CA GLY A 93 -21.95 -12.80 -37.13
C GLY A 93 -22.67 -12.22 -38.34
N ASN A 94 -22.68 -12.96 -39.45
CA ASN A 94 -23.43 -12.62 -40.65
C ASN A 94 -24.43 -13.73 -40.99
N ASP A 95 -25.69 -13.35 -41.24
CA ASP A 95 -26.72 -14.29 -41.69
C ASP A 95 -26.75 -14.42 -43.22
N SER A 96 -27.61 -15.32 -43.71
CA SER A 96 -27.78 -15.59 -45.15
C SER A 96 -28.34 -14.40 -45.94
N ASP A 97 -28.94 -13.42 -45.25
CA ASP A 97 -29.47 -12.20 -45.83
C ASP A 97 -28.41 -11.07 -45.79
N ASN A 98 -27.17 -11.40 -45.42
CA ASN A 98 -26.03 -10.50 -45.30
C ASN A 98 -26.23 -9.39 -44.25
N VAL A 99 -26.96 -9.70 -43.18
CA VAL A 99 -27.15 -8.82 -42.03
C VAL A 99 -26.10 -9.12 -40.95
N ILE A 100 -25.36 -8.08 -40.58
CA ILE A 100 -24.23 -8.19 -39.63
C ILE A 100 -24.69 -7.75 -38.24
N ALA A 101 -24.38 -8.58 -37.24
CA ALA A 101 -24.51 -8.23 -35.84
C ALA A 101 -23.13 -8.29 -35.16
N THR A 102 -22.92 -7.41 -34.18
CA THR A 102 -21.64 -7.22 -33.48
C THR A 102 -21.86 -7.27 -31.98
N ASP A 103 -20.98 -7.94 -31.24
CA ASP A 103 -20.91 -7.82 -29.79
C ASP A 103 -19.46 -7.71 -29.33
N LYS A 104 -19.27 -7.17 -28.13
CA LYS A 104 -17.96 -6.98 -27.52
C LYS A 104 -17.89 -7.77 -26.22
N VAL A 105 -16.85 -8.59 -26.10
CA VAL A 105 -16.54 -9.34 -24.89
C VAL A 105 -15.21 -8.82 -24.36
N GLU A 106 -15.21 -8.27 -23.15
CA GLU A 106 -14.00 -7.85 -22.47
C GLU A 106 -13.71 -8.83 -21.33
N PHE A 107 -12.49 -9.33 -21.27
CA PHE A 107 -12.03 -10.18 -20.18
C PHE A 107 -10.53 -9.97 -19.91
N THR A 108 -10.08 -10.36 -18.73
CA THR A 108 -8.66 -10.33 -18.35
C THR A 108 -8.17 -11.74 -18.05
N MET A 109 -7.10 -12.17 -18.71
CA MET A 109 -6.46 -13.47 -18.47
C MET A 109 -5.19 -13.32 -17.64
N ASP A 110 -5.05 -14.22 -16.66
CA ASP A 110 -4.11 -14.26 -15.54
C ASP A 110 -2.78 -13.55 -15.82
N VAL A 111 -2.75 -12.27 -15.52
CA VAL A 111 -1.52 -11.48 -15.54
C VAL A 111 -0.70 -11.94 -14.34
N GLU A 112 0.45 -12.59 -14.62
CA GLU A 112 1.28 -13.23 -13.60
C GLU A 112 1.32 -12.39 -12.32
N GLN A 113 0.91 -13.04 -11.24
CA GLN A 113 0.41 -12.42 -10.04
C GLN A 113 1.20 -13.06 -8.89
N TYR A 114 1.79 -12.24 -8.04
CA TYR A 114 2.88 -12.66 -7.16
C TYR A 114 2.59 -12.31 -5.70
N THR A 115 3.17 -13.04 -4.77
CA THR A 115 3.01 -12.79 -3.33
C THR A 115 4.30 -12.37 -2.67
N VAL A 116 4.19 -11.86 -1.44
CA VAL A 116 5.33 -11.77 -0.53
C VAL A 116 5.57 -13.15 0.09
N GLN A 117 6.79 -13.66 -0.02
CA GLN A 117 7.22 -14.90 0.62
C GLN A 117 7.93 -14.58 1.93
N ASP A 118 7.21 -14.79 3.03
CA ASP A 118 7.70 -14.71 4.39
C ASP A 118 7.50 -16.05 5.11
N THR A 119 8.50 -16.44 5.91
CA THR A 119 8.48 -17.66 6.74
C THR A 119 8.46 -17.37 8.23
N THR A 120 8.53 -16.08 8.62
CA THR A 120 8.71 -15.64 10.00
C THR A 120 7.39 -15.43 10.75
N GLY A 121 6.24 -15.62 10.09
CA GLY A 121 4.92 -15.48 10.70
C GLY A 121 4.48 -14.04 10.88
N THR A 122 5.01 -13.13 10.05
CA THR A 122 4.75 -11.70 10.20
C THR A 122 3.52 -11.25 9.42
N THR A 123 2.95 -10.12 9.80
CA THR A 123 1.74 -9.57 9.19
C THR A 123 2.13 -8.64 8.06
N TRP A 124 1.71 -8.96 6.83
CA TRP A 124 1.90 -8.12 5.65
C TRP A 124 0.55 -7.78 5.03
N VAL A 125 0.16 -6.51 5.09
CA VAL A 125 -1.13 -6.07 4.57
C VAL A 125 -0.98 -4.95 3.57
N ARG A 126 -1.92 -4.85 2.62
CA ARG A 126 -1.99 -3.66 1.78
C ARG A 126 -2.39 -2.45 2.60
N VAL A 127 -1.74 -1.32 2.35
CA VAL A 127 -2.05 -0.06 3.05
C VAL A 127 -3.45 0.46 2.70
N ASP A 128 -3.87 0.31 1.44
CA ASP A 128 -5.18 0.77 0.96
C ASP A 128 -6.34 -0.18 1.31
N ASN A 129 -6.03 -1.43 1.68
CA ASN A 129 -7.01 -2.39 2.18
C ASN A 129 -6.33 -3.39 3.13
N THR A 130 -6.37 -3.09 4.43
CA THR A 130 -5.67 -3.88 5.46
C THR A 130 -6.27 -5.26 5.69
N SER A 131 -7.41 -5.60 5.07
CA SER A 131 -7.97 -6.95 5.07
C SER A 131 -7.27 -7.88 4.07
N ILE A 132 -6.45 -7.34 3.16
CA ILE A 132 -5.71 -8.12 2.17
C ILE A 132 -4.32 -8.46 2.72
N ASP A 133 -4.12 -9.74 3.03
CA ASP A 133 -2.82 -10.32 3.40
C ASP A 133 -2.02 -10.64 2.12
N VAL A 134 -0.94 -9.89 1.86
CA VAL A 134 -0.17 -10.03 0.61
C VAL A 134 0.75 -11.26 0.58
N THR A 135 0.86 -12.00 1.67
CA THR A 135 1.52 -13.31 1.67
C THR A 135 0.63 -14.41 1.11
N LYS A 136 -0.70 -14.22 1.19
CA LYS A 136 -1.73 -15.18 0.75
C LYS A 136 -2.43 -14.76 -0.54
N THR A 137 -2.60 -13.46 -0.73
CA THR A 137 -3.27 -12.90 -1.90
C THR A 137 -2.24 -12.42 -2.90
N LYS A 138 -2.32 -12.94 -4.13
CA LYS A 138 -1.48 -12.51 -5.25
C LYS A 138 -1.72 -11.03 -5.58
N GLN A 139 -0.63 -10.33 -5.89
CA GLN A 139 -0.57 -8.91 -6.21
C GLN A 139 0.02 -8.70 -7.60
N LYS A 140 -0.24 -7.52 -8.18
CA LYS A 140 0.34 -7.09 -9.45
C LYS A 140 0.68 -5.60 -9.40
N GLY A 141 1.76 -5.22 -10.07
CA GLY A 141 2.18 -3.83 -10.21
C GLY A 141 2.75 -3.27 -8.91
N ILE A 142 2.71 -1.95 -8.76
CA ILE A 142 3.25 -1.27 -7.59
C ILE A 142 2.22 -1.27 -6.47
N VAL A 143 2.55 -1.89 -5.35
CA VAL A 143 1.68 -1.99 -4.17
C VAL A 143 2.42 -1.49 -2.94
N GLU A 144 1.76 -0.64 -2.15
CA GLU A 144 2.25 -0.26 -0.82
C GLU A 144 1.78 -1.28 0.22
N VAL A 145 2.74 -1.88 0.93
CA VAL A 145 2.52 -2.93 1.90
C VAL A 145 3.04 -2.49 3.26
N ALA A 146 2.20 -2.57 4.30
CA ALA A 146 2.61 -2.38 5.68
C ALA A 146 3.06 -3.71 6.29
N VAL A 147 4.14 -3.67 7.06
CA VAL A 147 4.68 -4.84 7.77
C VAL A 147 4.65 -4.64 9.28
N GLY A 148 4.30 -5.68 10.03
CA GLY A 148 4.25 -5.64 11.50
C GLY A 148 4.39 -7.03 12.14
N LEU A 149 4.64 -7.04 13.45
CA LEU A 149 4.80 -8.28 14.21
C LEU A 149 3.43 -8.89 14.57
N ASN A 150 3.28 -10.20 14.34
CA ASN A 150 2.36 -11.12 15.02
C ASN A 150 0.94 -10.58 15.29
N ASN A 151 0.21 -10.13 14.25
CA ASN A 151 -1.20 -9.69 14.35
C ASN A 151 -1.48 -8.58 15.38
N THR A 152 -0.44 -7.89 15.88
CA THR A 152 -0.60 -6.90 16.94
C THR A 152 -1.16 -5.56 16.45
N ASN A 153 -1.54 -5.47 15.17
CA ASN A 153 -1.86 -4.22 14.47
C ASN A 153 -0.79 -3.12 14.62
N ASN A 154 0.44 -3.51 15.03
CA ASN A 154 1.57 -2.61 15.20
C ASN A 154 2.53 -2.79 14.03
N TYR A 155 2.49 -1.83 13.13
CA TYR A 155 3.33 -1.82 11.94
C TYR A 155 4.65 -1.10 12.23
N SER A 156 5.72 -1.54 11.58
CA SER A 156 7.07 -0.97 11.71
C SER A 156 7.48 -0.15 10.49
N ALA A 157 6.97 -0.52 9.32
CA ALA A 157 7.34 0.12 8.06
C ALA A 157 6.25 -0.06 7.00
N THR A 158 6.33 0.76 5.96
CA THR A 158 5.69 0.46 4.67
C THR A 158 6.73 0.27 3.58
N PHE A 159 6.42 -0.57 2.60
CA PHE A 159 7.24 -0.86 1.44
C PHE A 159 6.44 -0.67 0.17
N PHE A 160 7.05 -0.04 -0.84
CA PHE A 160 6.52 -0.04 -2.20
C PHE A 160 7.20 -1.16 -2.97
N PHE A 161 6.47 -2.24 -3.23
CA PHE A 161 6.96 -3.37 -4.03
C PHE A 161 6.42 -3.30 -5.45
N ASP A 162 7.25 -3.68 -6.41
CA ASP A 162 6.88 -3.87 -7.81
C ASP A 162 6.67 -5.36 -8.13
N PHE A 163 5.42 -5.83 -8.05
CA PHE A 163 5.01 -7.21 -8.34
C PHE A 163 4.87 -7.41 -9.86
N LYS A 164 5.97 -7.33 -10.61
CA LYS A 164 5.99 -7.43 -12.08
C LYS A 164 6.39 -8.79 -12.63
N SER A 165 7.34 -9.47 -12.01
CA SER A 165 8.01 -10.61 -12.63
C SER A 165 8.31 -11.79 -11.71
N SER A 166 8.11 -11.66 -10.39
CA SER A 166 8.35 -12.74 -9.43
C SER A 166 7.73 -12.47 -8.07
N ASN A 167 7.63 -13.51 -7.25
CA ASN A 167 7.39 -13.37 -5.81
C ASN A 167 8.50 -12.53 -5.17
N ILE A 168 8.14 -11.82 -4.09
CA ILE A 168 9.08 -10.99 -3.32
C ILE A 168 9.52 -11.80 -2.10
N THR A 169 10.77 -12.25 -2.07
CA THR A 169 11.32 -13.00 -0.93
C THR A 169 11.95 -12.06 0.09
N ILE A 170 11.57 -12.19 1.36
CA ILE A 170 12.01 -11.31 2.47
C ILE A 170 12.86 -12.09 3.49
N ALA A 171 13.95 -12.73 3.07
CA ALA A 171 14.70 -13.65 3.93
C ALA A 171 15.53 -12.97 5.05
N ASN A 172 15.89 -11.69 4.86
CA ASN A 172 16.88 -10.99 5.71
C ASN A 172 16.35 -9.68 6.32
N LEU A 173 15.03 -9.51 6.32
CA LEU A 173 14.42 -8.34 6.94
C LEU A 173 14.19 -8.61 8.42
N SER A 174 14.66 -7.68 9.23
CA SER A 174 14.40 -7.60 10.65
C SER A 174 13.63 -6.32 10.92
N PHE A 175 12.62 -6.39 11.76
CA PHE A 175 11.85 -5.23 12.17
C PHE A 175 11.21 -5.46 13.53
N ASN A 176 10.90 -4.37 14.21
CA ASN A 176 10.23 -4.40 15.49
C ASN A 176 9.56 -3.04 15.72
N THR A 177 8.46 -3.03 16.47
CA THR A 177 7.73 -1.83 16.87
C THR A 177 7.29 -1.98 18.32
N SER A 178 7.41 -0.90 19.07
CA SER A 178 6.81 -0.76 20.40
C SER A 178 6.00 0.52 20.46
N SER A 179 4.68 0.38 20.62
CA SER A 179 3.77 1.51 20.81
C SER A 179 3.99 2.20 22.16
N SER A 180 4.31 1.45 23.21
CA SER A 180 4.59 2.01 24.53
C SER A 180 5.88 2.81 24.61
N LEU A 181 6.88 2.47 23.78
CA LEU A 181 8.13 3.22 23.68
C LEU A 181 8.11 4.27 22.56
N GLY A 182 7.08 4.29 21.71
CA GLY A 182 7.05 5.15 20.52
C GLY A 182 8.23 4.87 19.59
N LYS A 183 8.61 3.59 19.39
CA LYS A 183 9.82 3.19 18.65
C LYS A 183 9.52 2.19 17.55
N SER A 184 10.25 2.29 16.44
CA SER A 184 10.21 1.33 15.34
C SER A 184 11.56 1.11 14.69
N PHE A 185 11.73 -0.08 14.14
CA PHE A 185 12.95 -0.56 13.53
C PHE A 185 12.61 -1.39 12.28
N VAL A 186 13.39 -1.20 11.22
CA VAL A 186 13.37 -1.96 9.98
C VAL A 186 14.79 -1.97 9.38
N HIS A 187 15.45 -3.13 9.43
CA HIS A 187 16.78 -3.32 8.89
C HIS A 187 16.81 -4.54 7.98
N ASN A 188 17.54 -4.41 6.89
CA ASN A 188 17.71 -5.46 5.92
C ASN A 188 19.19 -5.56 5.55
N SER A 189 19.77 -6.74 5.70
CA SER A 189 21.20 -6.95 5.43
C SER A 189 21.51 -7.16 3.95
N THR A 190 20.52 -7.46 3.12
CA THR A 190 20.69 -7.70 1.67
C THR A 190 19.58 -7.02 0.87
N PRO A 191 19.85 -6.35 -0.26
CA PRO A 191 18.78 -5.73 -1.07
C PRO A 191 17.58 -6.67 -1.33
N ILE A 192 16.36 -6.18 -1.16
CA ILE A 192 15.14 -6.93 -1.48
C ILE A 192 14.79 -6.67 -2.95
N PRO A 193 14.76 -7.70 -3.83
CA PRO A 193 14.34 -7.53 -5.21
C PRO A 193 12.91 -6.97 -5.30
N GLY A 194 12.69 -6.01 -6.21
CA GLY A 194 11.39 -5.39 -6.41
C GLY A 194 11.00 -4.33 -5.37
N LEU A 195 11.83 -4.07 -4.33
CA LEU A 195 11.60 -2.97 -3.40
C LEU A 195 12.01 -1.63 -4.03
N LEU A 196 11.03 -0.73 -4.22
CA LEU A 196 11.25 0.60 -4.80
C LEU A 196 11.54 1.65 -3.73
N ASN A 197 10.79 1.62 -2.63
CA ASN A 197 10.94 2.57 -1.53
C ASN A 197 10.46 1.95 -0.22
N LYS A 198 10.98 2.45 0.91
CA LYS A 198 10.55 2.08 2.25
C LYS A 198 10.28 3.33 3.09
N SER A 199 9.31 3.24 3.99
CA SER A 199 9.01 4.27 4.99
C SER A 199 9.07 3.65 6.38
N LEU A 200 9.48 4.42 7.39
CA LEU A 200 9.36 4.01 8.79
C LEU A 200 7.99 4.43 9.32
N LEU A 201 7.34 3.57 10.12
CA LEU A 201 6.11 3.88 10.83
C LEU A 201 6.37 3.90 12.33
N VAL A 202 6.65 5.08 12.89
CA VAL A 202 6.85 5.24 14.34
C VAL A 202 5.48 5.47 14.98
N PRO A 203 5.06 4.67 15.99
CA PRO A 203 3.81 4.90 16.71
C PRO A 203 3.73 6.33 17.22
N ASN A 204 2.57 6.96 17.06
CA ASN A 204 2.36 8.33 17.48
C ASN A 204 1.76 8.36 18.90
N THR A 205 2.55 8.74 19.90
CA THR A 205 2.08 9.00 21.28
C THR A 205 1.81 10.49 21.53
N GLY A 206 2.08 11.35 20.53
CA GLY A 206 1.75 12.78 20.55
C GLY A 206 2.96 13.70 20.68
N ALA A 207 4.19 13.18 20.59
CA ALA A 207 5.41 13.97 20.80
C ALA A 207 5.66 15.05 19.73
N LYS A 208 5.11 14.88 18.51
CA LYS A 208 5.29 15.73 17.32
C LYS A 208 6.74 15.87 16.83
N LYS A 209 7.65 15.05 17.37
CA LYS A 209 9.08 15.01 17.10
C LYS A 209 9.52 13.54 17.08
N VAL A 210 10.31 13.18 16.07
CA VAL A 210 10.89 11.84 15.91
C VAL A 210 12.38 11.99 15.63
N TYR A 211 13.19 11.16 16.27
CA TYR A 211 14.58 10.96 15.89
C TYR A 211 14.71 9.73 15.00
N ILE A 212 15.58 9.80 14.01
CA ILE A 212 15.93 8.70 13.11
C ILE A 212 17.37 8.27 13.38
N CYS A 213 17.58 6.96 13.44
CA CYS A 213 18.89 6.32 13.59
C CYS A 213 19.30 5.64 12.28
N PRO A 214 20.17 6.28 11.47
CA PRO A 214 20.46 5.77 10.14
C PRO A 214 21.18 4.41 10.11
N GLY A 215 22.02 4.17 11.13
CA GLY A 215 22.85 2.97 11.23
C GLY A 215 22.35 1.91 12.20
N ALA A 216 21.09 1.95 12.65
CA ALA A 216 20.58 0.94 13.56
C ALA A 216 20.58 -0.46 12.91
N THR A 217 21.12 -1.46 13.60
CA THR A 217 21.11 -2.86 13.12
C THR A 217 20.29 -3.77 14.01
N SER A 218 19.75 -3.24 15.11
CA SER A 218 18.77 -3.90 15.97
C SER A 218 17.82 -2.88 16.60
N PHE A 219 16.70 -3.34 17.15
CA PHE A 219 15.72 -2.50 17.84
C PHE A 219 16.32 -1.77 19.05
N GLU A 220 17.24 -2.42 19.77
CA GLU A 220 17.91 -1.91 20.96
C GLU A 220 18.86 -0.75 20.64
N THR A 221 19.42 -0.74 19.43
CA THR A 221 20.27 0.37 18.95
C THR A 221 19.47 1.60 18.52
N VAL A 222 18.13 1.52 18.54
CA VAL A 222 17.25 2.67 18.29
C VAL A 222 17.07 3.47 19.58
N ASN A 223 17.89 4.50 19.72
CA ASN A 223 17.86 5.44 20.83
C ASN A 223 18.29 6.84 20.38
N ASP A 224 18.03 7.82 21.22
CA ASP A 224 18.31 9.24 21.01
C ASP A 224 19.80 9.63 21.00
N THR A 225 20.71 8.70 21.29
CA THR A 225 22.16 8.93 21.24
C THR A 225 22.82 8.26 20.04
N CYS A 226 22.03 7.69 19.11
CA CYS A 226 22.56 6.97 17.97
C CYS A 226 23.41 7.86 17.05
N LYS A 227 24.51 7.32 16.55
CA LYS A 227 25.45 8.04 15.67
C LYS A 227 24.75 8.48 14.39
N GLY A 228 24.90 9.76 14.04
CA GLY A 228 24.28 10.33 12.85
C GLY A 228 22.76 10.54 12.98
N LYS A 229 22.25 10.65 14.21
CA LYS A 229 20.86 10.98 14.51
C LYS A 229 20.34 12.13 13.65
N VAL A 230 19.12 11.98 13.14
CA VAL A 230 18.39 13.07 12.47
C VAL A 230 17.08 13.31 13.20
N ASN A 231 16.87 14.55 13.67
CA ASN A 231 15.63 14.97 14.32
C ASN A 231 14.67 15.55 13.28
N LEU A 232 13.42 15.09 13.29
CA LEU A 232 12.33 15.51 12.43
C LEU A 232 11.15 16.01 13.27
N LYS A 233 10.63 17.19 12.94
CA LYS A 233 9.35 17.70 13.46
C LYS A 233 8.23 17.41 12.46
N PHE A 234 6.99 17.43 12.94
CA PHE A 234 5.82 17.16 12.10
C PHE A 234 5.78 18.09 10.86
N ASN A 235 5.55 17.51 9.68
CA ASN A 235 5.60 18.18 8.37
C ASN A 235 6.96 18.81 8.00
N GLN A 236 8.04 18.43 8.68
CA GLN A 236 9.39 18.87 8.34
C GLN A 236 10.05 17.91 7.35
N THR A 237 10.87 18.46 6.46
CA THR A 237 11.82 17.69 5.64
C THR A 237 13.25 18.01 6.08
N VAL A 238 14.02 16.98 6.45
CA VAL A 238 15.44 17.09 6.83
C VAL A 238 16.20 15.97 6.15
N SER A 239 17.31 16.31 5.46
CA SER A 239 18.14 15.34 4.74
C SER A 239 17.36 14.45 3.76
N GLY A 240 16.34 15.02 3.09
CA GLY A 240 15.48 14.31 2.13
C GLY A 240 14.38 13.43 2.76
N MET A 241 14.40 13.25 4.09
CA MET A 241 13.35 12.54 4.83
C MET A 241 12.24 13.51 5.22
N THR A 242 10.99 13.11 5.01
CA THR A 242 9.82 13.92 5.38
C THR A 242 8.96 13.14 6.37
N MET A 243 8.53 13.80 7.45
CA MET A 243 7.62 13.21 8.42
C MET A 243 6.18 13.69 8.20
N THR A 244 5.26 12.75 8.02
CA THR A 244 3.82 12.98 7.91
C THR A 244 3.07 12.07 8.88
N ASN A 245 1.73 12.20 8.94
CA ASN A 245 0.89 11.23 9.63
C ASN A 245 0.43 10.15 8.65
N ALA A 246 0.26 8.92 9.16
CA ALA A 246 -0.43 7.85 8.45
C ALA A 246 -1.36 7.08 9.39
N TYR A 247 -2.49 6.62 8.86
CA TYR A 247 -3.40 5.73 9.57
C TYR A 247 -3.34 4.35 8.92
N ILE A 248 -2.95 3.33 9.69
CA ILE A 248 -2.94 1.95 9.22
C ILE A 248 -3.79 1.13 10.18
N ASN A 249 -4.86 0.52 9.66
CA ASN A 249 -5.84 -0.22 10.44
C ASN A 249 -6.37 0.55 11.68
N GLY A 250 -6.63 1.85 11.51
CA GLY A 250 -7.11 2.74 12.58
C GLY A 250 -6.03 3.29 13.53
N ASN A 251 -4.81 2.77 13.51
CA ASN A 251 -3.71 3.25 14.34
C ASN A 251 -2.96 4.42 13.68
N LEU A 252 -2.64 5.45 14.47
CA LEU A 252 -1.90 6.64 14.00
C LEU A 252 -0.39 6.45 14.17
N TYR A 253 0.35 6.76 13.10
CA TYR A 253 1.80 6.72 13.05
C TYR A 253 2.36 8.04 12.54
N TYR A 254 3.58 8.38 12.97
CA TYR A 254 4.46 9.21 12.17
C TYR A 254 5.07 8.35 11.06
N LYS A 255 4.73 8.67 9.81
CA LYS A 255 5.31 8.05 8.62
C LYS A 255 6.48 8.89 8.16
N ILE A 256 7.66 8.31 8.13
CA ILE A 256 8.86 8.94 7.62
C ILE A 256 9.16 8.34 6.25
N ILE A 257 9.00 9.14 5.20
CA ILE A 257 9.26 8.74 3.81
C ILE A 257 10.71 9.03 3.43
N ASN A 258 11.22 8.29 2.45
CA ASN A 258 12.59 8.39 1.95
C ASN A 258 13.64 8.18 3.05
N ILE A 259 13.35 7.27 4.00
CA ILE A 259 14.27 6.99 5.10
C ILE A 259 15.60 6.46 4.58
N THR A 260 16.68 7.17 4.93
CA THR A 260 18.04 6.67 4.76
C THR A 260 18.46 5.73 5.89
N GLY A 261 17.62 5.63 6.92
CA GLY A 261 17.87 4.83 8.12
C GLY A 261 17.13 3.51 8.23
N THR A 262 17.22 2.97 9.44
CA THR A 262 16.75 1.64 9.79
C THR A 262 15.98 1.61 11.12
N GLY A 263 15.89 2.73 11.83
CA GLY A 263 15.03 2.84 13.00
C GLY A 263 14.81 4.28 13.42
N GLY A 264 13.87 4.47 14.33
CA GLY A 264 13.53 5.77 14.87
C GLY A 264 12.57 5.65 16.04
N GLY A 265 12.50 6.71 16.82
CA GLY A 265 11.60 6.81 17.96
C GLY A 265 11.10 8.23 18.15
N GLU A 266 9.98 8.38 18.86
CA GLU A 266 9.55 9.68 19.33
C GLU A 266 10.58 10.28 20.27
N GLY A 267 10.84 11.59 20.10
CA GLY A 267 11.62 12.35 21.07
C GLY A 267 10.81 12.58 22.34
N ALA A 268 11.47 12.59 23.49
CA ALA A 268 10.86 13.00 24.74
C ALA A 268 10.51 14.49 24.70
N ALA A 269 9.49 14.86 25.47
CA ALA A 269 9.28 16.26 25.76
C ALA A 269 10.42 16.77 26.67
N PRO A 270 10.87 18.02 26.48
CA PRO A 270 11.80 18.60 27.42
C PRO A 270 11.14 18.79 28.78
N THR A 271 11.96 18.79 29.82
CA THR A 271 11.56 19.05 31.20
C THR A 271 12.06 20.42 31.63
N LEU A 272 11.20 21.14 32.35
CA LEU A 272 11.56 22.39 33.02
C LEU A 272 11.59 22.13 34.52
N THR A 273 12.73 22.38 35.16
CA THR A 273 12.95 22.14 36.59
C THR A 273 13.56 23.37 37.26
N ASN A 274 13.63 23.40 38.59
CA ASN A 274 14.27 24.47 39.37
C ASN A 274 13.78 25.89 39.03
N GLY A 275 12.49 26.04 38.74
CA GLY A 275 11.87 27.35 38.53
C GLY A 275 11.96 28.21 39.79
N ASN A 276 12.54 29.41 39.70
CA ASN A 276 12.67 30.33 40.83
C ASN A 276 12.61 31.80 40.40
N VAL A 277 12.20 32.68 41.32
CA VAL A 277 12.26 34.14 41.19
C VAL A 277 13.10 34.74 42.30
N THR A 278 13.92 35.75 42.01
CA THR A 278 14.72 36.45 43.03
C THR A 278 14.78 37.95 42.74
N PRO A 279 14.48 38.83 43.72
CA PRO A 279 13.97 38.52 45.05
C PRO A 279 12.52 38.00 45.02
N ILE A 280 12.03 37.40 46.11
CA ILE A 280 10.63 36.89 46.18
C ILE A 280 9.60 37.97 46.55
N VAL A 281 10.06 39.11 47.06
CA VAL A 281 9.25 40.28 47.41
C VAL A 281 10.03 41.53 47.01
N GLY A 282 9.32 42.56 46.57
CA GLY A 282 9.91 43.83 46.17
C GLY A 282 8.87 44.94 46.14
N VAL A 283 9.36 46.18 46.05
CA VAL A 283 8.57 47.36 45.73
C VAL A 283 8.48 47.55 44.21
N ALA A 284 7.70 48.51 43.73
CA ALA A 284 7.49 48.75 42.30
C ALA A 284 8.78 48.96 41.47
N ALA A 285 9.87 49.42 42.09
CA ALA A 285 11.17 49.62 41.45
C ALA A 285 12.12 48.41 41.57
N THR A 286 11.65 47.27 42.09
CA THR A 286 12.50 46.08 42.28
C THR A 286 12.57 45.28 40.99
N ASP A 287 13.78 44.98 40.53
CA ASP A 287 14.00 44.04 39.44
C ASP A 287 13.87 42.60 39.94
N PHE A 288 13.07 41.80 39.24
CA PHE A 288 12.86 40.39 39.52
C PHE A 288 13.54 39.53 38.44
N TYR A 289 14.34 38.56 38.87
CA TYR A 289 15.04 37.62 37.99
C TYR A 289 14.36 36.26 38.06
N TYR A 290 13.92 35.76 36.91
CA TYR A 290 13.27 34.45 36.76
C TYR A 290 14.26 33.46 36.15
N ASN A 291 14.42 32.30 36.77
CA ASN A 291 15.32 31.24 36.31
C ASN A 291 14.57 29.91 36.23
N VAL A 292 14.99 29.07 35.30
CA VAL A 292 14.52 27.68 35.14
C VAL A 292 15.63 26.87 34.50
N THR A 293 15.73 25.59 34.85
CA THR A 293 16.59 24.61 34.19
C THR A 293 15.79 23.91 33.11
N TYR A 294 16.24 24.02 31.86
CA TYR A 294 15.72 23.23 30.74
C TYR A 294 16.58 21.97 30.58
N THR A 295 15.94 20.81 30.45
CA THR A 295 16.62 19.55 30.17
C THR A 295 15.82 18.75 29.16
N ASP A 296 16.47 18.34 28.07
CA ASP A 296 15.89 17.50 27.02
C ASP A 296 16.69 16.20 26.95
N ALA A 297 16.02 15.05 26.94
CA ALA A 297 16.70 13.75 26.96
C ALA A 297 17.55 13.52 25.70
N GLU A 298 17.14 14.15 24.59
CA GLU A 298 17.83 14.06 23.30
C GLU A 298 18.90 15.15 23.11
N ASN A 299 19.14 15.96 24.15
CA ASN A 299 20.01 17.13 24.14
C ASN A 299 19.63 18.16 23.06
N ASP A 300 18.33 18.29 22.78
CA ASP A 300 17.83 19.30 21.85
C ASP A 300 17.76 20.68 22.50
N THR A 301 18.31 21.69 21.84
CA THR A 301 18.27 23.09 22.31
C THR A 301 16.84 23.63 22.29
N ALA A 302 16.46 24.36 23.35
CA ALA A 302 15.18 25.05 23.40
C ALA A 302 15.06 26.10 22.28
N THR A 303 13.94 26.13 21.55
CA THR A 303 13.67 27.23 20.60
C THR A 303 13.27 28.51 21.35
N SER A 304 12.55 28.36 22.46
CA SER A 304 12.18 29.43 23.38
C SER A 304 11.79 28.82 24.72
N VAL A 305 12.15 29.48 25.82
CA VAL A 305 11.60 29.19 27.16
C VAL A 305 10.83 30.42 27.62
N LEU A 306 9.57 30.24 27.98
CA LEU A 306 8.68 31.34 28.35
C LEU A 306 8.36 31.30 29.85
N VAL A 307 8.37 32.46 30.50
CA VAL A 307 7.80 32.64 31.83
C VAL A 307 6.46 33.37 31.73
N MET A 308 5.46 32.85 32.43
CA MET A 308 4.13 33.45 32.50
C MET A 308 3.94 34.13 33.85
N VAL A 309 3.78 35.46 33.84
CA VAL A 309 3.58 36.25 35.07
C VAL A 309 2.10 36.63 35.17
N ASN A 310 1.47 36.31 36.31
CA ASN A 310 0.04 36.56 36.59
C ASN A 310 -0.90 36.01 35.50
N GLY A 311 -0.57 34.87 34.90
CA GLY A 311 -1.42 34.18 33.91
C GLY A 311 -1.62 34.90 32.57
N THR A 312 -0.99 36.06 32.35
CA THR A 312 -1.35 36.93 31.20
C THR A 312 -0.17 37.30 30.32
N SER A 313 1.03 37.46 30.90
CA SER A 313 2.20 37.96 30.15
C SER A 313 3.24 36.87 29.97
N ASN A 314 3.60 36.58 28.71
CA ASN A 314 4.68 35.67 28.34
C ASN A 314 5.96 36.47 28.07
N TYR A 315 7.00 36.23 28.85
CA TYR A 315 8.33 36.79 28.63
C TYR A 315 9.28 35.68 28.19
N THR A 316 10.10 35.94 27.17
CA THR A 316 11.13 34.98 26.72
C THR A 316 12.34 35.07 27.65
N LEU A 317 12.72 33.93 28.22
CA LEU A 317 13.94 33.80 29.01
C LEU A 317 15.14 33.70 28.07
N THR A 318 16.28 34.24 28.51
CA THR A 318 17.56 34.10 27.82
C THR A 318 18.39 33.01 28.51
N GLU A 319 19.14 32.26 27.71
CA GLU A 319 20.06 31.26 28.25
C GLU A 319 21.15 31.94 29.07
N PHE A 320 21.26 31.56 30.34
CA PHE A 320 22.26 32.10 31.25
C PHE A 320 23.56 31.28 31.25
N ASN A 321 23.45 29.94 31.11
CA ASN A 321 24.58 29.02 31.07
C ASN A 321 24.16 27.68 30.43
N SER A 322 25.08 27.04 29.69
CA SER A 322 24.93 25.71 29.11
C SER A 322 25.95 24.75 29.73
N SER A 323 25.49 23.61 30.25
CA SER A 323 26.33 22.54 30.81
C SER A 323 26.44 21.35 29.86
#